data_AF-A0A2V9C0H4-F1
#
_entry.id   AF-A0A2V9C0H4-F1
#
_cell.length_a   1.000
_cell.length_b   1.000
_cell.length_c   1.000
_cell.angle_alpha   90.00
_cell.angle_beta   90.00
_cell.angle_gamma   90.00
#
_symmetry.space_group_name_H-M   'P 1'
#
loop_
_entity.id
_entity.type
_entity.pdbx_description
1 polymer ?
#
loop_
_entity_poly.entity_id
_entity_poly.type
_entity_poly.pdbx_seq_one_letter_code
_entity_poly.pdbx_strand_id
1 'polypeptide(L)'
;MLTQIVWWATIALETLLLVRSAQQRLAAKFPIFYFYLACVLSVDLLRFYCYTVHPGFYQELYWYTEFFSVVVGYGVIFEIYKRSLKNHPGVARLAQKVLLLVLIVTLAEVVAATFSSPSGSWAYATAKLGRDLRYVEVTLWVVMLAVFSRYRIPAGRNLEGLILGYGFFIAVSVVKLVFVFQPGNRFAPFARKLPSAAYLITLAIWCGALWSSHPDPVPPEEDQIERDYKVLVTQTRTTLARAITHLVRSVRP
;
A
#
# COMPACT_ATOMS: atom_id res chain seq x y z
N MET A 1 14.00 -26.17 -9.07
CA MET A 1 12.64 -26.62 -9.42
C MET A 1 11.56 -25.82 -8.69
N LEU A 2 11.43 -25.89 -7.35
CA LEU A 2 10.37 -25.17 -6.62
C LEU A 2 10.31 -23.65 -6.90
N THR A 3 11.46 -22.98 -6.93
CA THR A 3 11.54 -21.54 -7.22
C THR A 3 10.99 -21.20 -8.61
N GLN A 4 11.30 -22.00 -9.64
CA GLN A 4 10.80 -21.77 -10.99
C GLN A 4 9.28 -21.99 -11.08
N ILE A 5 8.75 -22.99 -10.38
CA ILE A 5 7.30 -23.25 -10.32
C ILE A 5 6.59 -22.04 -9.70
N VAL A 6 7.12 -21.51 -8.60
CA VAL A 6 6.56 -20.31 -7.93
C VAL A 6 6.57 -19.11 -8.88
N TRP A 7 7.67 -18.87 -9.59
CA TRP A 7 7.77 -17.76 -10.55
C TRP A 7 6.74 -17.87 -11.67
N TRP A 8 6.65 -19.02 -12.32
CA TRP A 8 5.67 -19.24 -13.39
C TRP A 8 4.23 -19.15 -12.89
N ALA A 9 3.95 -19.68 -11.69
CA ALA A 9 2.64 -19.57 -11.07
C ALA A 9 2.25 -18.11 -10.79
N THR A 10 3.20 -17.29 -10.29
CA THR A 10 2.99 -15.85 -10.07
C THR A 10 2.64 -15.14 -11.37
N ILE A 11 3.49 -15.27 -12.39
CA ILE A 11 3.29 -14.63 -13.71
C ILE A 11 1.95 -15.06 -14.32
N ALA A 12 1.61 -16.35 -14.23
CA ALA A 12 0.35 -16.88 -14.76
C ALA A 12 -0.87 -16.28 -14.05
N LEU A 13 -0.85 -16.18 -12.71
CA LEU A 13 -1.96 -15.61 -11.93
C LEU A 13 -2.12 -14.10 -12.16
N GLU A 14 -1.02 -13.35 -12.25
CA GLU A 14 -1.06 -11.91 -12.57
C GLU A 14 -1.61 -11.66 -13.98
N THR A 15 -1.14 -12.44 -14.96
CA THR A 15 -1.63 -12.37 -16.33
C THR A 15 -3.12 -12.72 -16.38
N LEU A 16 -3.55 -13.75 -15.66
CA LEU A 16 -4.95 -14.16 -15.56
C LEU A 16 -5.81 -13.01 -15.00
N LEU A 17 -5.36 -12.35 -13.93
CA LEU A 17 -6.07 -11.19 -13.34
C LEU A 17 -6.20 -10.03 -14.33
N LEU A 18 -5.13 -9.69 -15.05
CA LEU A 18 -5.14 -8.60 -16.02
C LEU A 18 -6.06 -8.91 -17.21
N VAL A 19 -5.95 -10.10 -17.79
CA VAL A 19 -6.82 -10.55 -18.88
C VAL A 19 -8.27 -10.53 -18.44
N ARG A 20 -8.57 -11.06 -17.25
CA ARG A 20 -9.94 -11.10 -16.73
C ARG A 20 -10.50 -9.70 -16.48
N SER A 21 -9.66 -8.79 -15.99
CA SER A 21 -10.07 -7.41 -15.75
C SER A 21 -10.42 -6.63 -17.01
N ALA A 22 -9.74 -6.93 -18.12
CA ALA A 22 -10.02 -6.35 -19.43
C ALA A 22 -11.37 -6.87 -19.94
N GLN A 23 -11.63 -8.18 -19.81
CA GLN A 23 -12.89 -8.80 -20.23
C GLN A 23 -14.10 -8.27 -19.47
N GLN A 24 -14.00 -8.11 -18.15
CA GLN A 24 -15.14 -7.70 -17.31
C GLN A 24 -15.25 -6.18 -17.09
N ARG A 25 -14.41 -5.38 -17.76
CA ARG A 25 -14.28 -3.91 -17.56
C ARG A 25 -14.02 -3.51 -16.09
N LEU A 26 -13.54 -4.45 -15.28
CA LEU A 26 -13.12 -4.20 -13.89
C LEU A 26 -11.91 -3.25 -13.85
N ALA A 27 -11.10 -3.22 -14.91
CA ALA A 27 -10.00 -2.26 -15.07
C ALA A 27 -10.45 -0.80 -14.93
N ALA A 28 -11.64 -0.45 -15.45
CA ALA A 28 -12.21 0.88 -15.28
C ALA A 28 -12.72 1.10 -13.84
N LYS A 29 -13.13 0.03 -13.16
CA LYS A 29 -13.54 0.06 -11.75
C LYS A 29 -12.37 -0.02 -10.79
N PHE A 30 -11.13 -0.37 -11.12
CA PHE A 30 -10.00 -0.28 -10.17
C PHE A 30 -8.67 0.06 -10.89
N PRO A 31 -8.59 1.22 -11.58
CA PRO A 31 -7.50 1.49 -12.50
C PRO A 31 -6.12 1.52 -11.84
N ILE A 32 -6.00 1.99 -10.60
CA ILE A 32 -4.69 2.10 -9.93
C ILE A 32 -4.21 0.71 -9.52
N PHE A 33 -5.09 -0.15 -9.02
CA PHE A 33 -4.79 -1.53 -8.70
C PHE A 33 -4.37 -2.35 -9.93
N TYR A 34 -5.07 -2.22 -11.05
CA TYR A 34 -4.69 -2.94 -12.27
C TYR A 34 -3.41 -2.36 -12.92
N PHE A 35 -3.18 -1.06 -12.78
CA PHE A 35 -1.89 -0.46 -13.13
C PHE A 35 -0.77 -1.01 -12.25
N TYR A 36 -1.00 -1.12 -10.93
CA TYR A 36 -0.08 -1.77 -10.00
C TYR A 36 0.23 -3.20 -10.42
N LEU A 37 -0.78 -4.02 -10.71
CA LEU A 37 -0.59 -5.41 -11.17
C LEU A 37 0.24 -5.46 -12.47
N ALA A 38 -0.03 -4.59 -13.43
CA ALA A 38 0.74 -4.52 -14.68
C ALA A 38 2.21 -4.11 -14.44
N CYS A 39 2.44 -3.17 -13.53
CA CYS A 39 3.79 -2.79 -13.11
C CYS A 39 4.52 -3.94 -12.43
N VAL A 40 3.88 -4.65 -11.50
CA VAL A 40 4.49 -5.80 -10.81
C VAL A 40 4.80 -6.92 -11.79
N LEU A 41 3.87 -7.26 -12.69
CA LEU A 41 4.12 -8.25 -13.74
C LEU A 41 5.31 -7.87 -14.63
N SER A 42 5.41 -6.59 -15.02
CA SER A 42 6.53 -6.10 -15.82
C SER A 42 7.86 -6.21 -15.07
N VAL A 43 7.86 -5.87 -13.77
CA VAL A 43 9.02 -6.01 -12.89
C VAL A 43 9.42 -7.46 -12.72
N ASP A 44 8.46 -8.38 -12.55
CA ASP A 44 8.74 -9.80 -12.40
C ASP A 44 9.31 -10.37 -13.70
N LEU A 45 8.75 -10.06 -14.86
CA LEU A 45 9.34 -10.46 -16.15
C LEU A 45 10.78 -9.93 -16.32
N LEU A 46 11.03 -8.67 -15.95
CA LEU A 46 12.36 -8.07 -16.01
C LEU A 46 13.34 -8.77 -15.05
N ARG A 47 12.93 -9.02 -13.81
CA ARG A 47 13.75 -9.75 -12.83
C ARG A 47 14.04 -11.18 -13.28
N PHE A 48 13.08 -11.85 -13.94
CA PHE A 48 13.26 -13.20 -14.48
C PHE A 48 14.34 -13.19 -15.56
N TYR A 49 14.23 -12.24 -16.50
CA TYR A 49 15.19 -12.06 -17.57
C TYR A 49 16.59 -11.75 -17.06
N CYS A 50 16.72 -10.82 -16.11
CA CYS A 50 18.02 -10.49 -15.52
C CYS A 50 18.63 -11.66 -14.73
N TYR A 51 17.80 -12.45 -14.04
CA TYR A 51 18.27 -13.62 -13.31
C TYR A 51 18.86 -14.69 -14.25
N THR A 52 18.29 -14.87 -15.44
CA THR A 52 18.75 -15.89 -16.40
C THR A 52 19.93 -15.43 -17.26
N VAL A 53 19.97 -14.14 -17.65
CA VAL A 53 20.97 -13.63 -18.59
C VAL A 53 22.14 -12.92 -17.90
N HIS A 54 21.89 -12.16 -16.83
CA HIS A 54 22.89 -11.29 -16.18
C HIS A 54 22.81 -11.38 -14.64
N PRO A 55 23.23 -12.51 -14.03
CA PRO A 55 23.08 -12.73 -12.58
C PRO A 55 23.82 -11.70 -11.72
N GLY A 56 24.91 -11.11 -12.22
CA GLY A 56 25.66 -10.06 -11.51
C GLY A 56 24.88 -8.76 -11.31
N PHE A 57 23.92 -8.44 -12.18
CA PHE A 57 23.11 -7.22 -12.10
C PHE A 57 21.80 -7.42 -11.30
N TYR A 58 21.41 -8.67 -11.05
CA TYR A 58 20.16 -9.01 -10.38
C TYR A 58 20.02 -8.36 -9.01
N GLN A 59 21.10 -8.33 -8.21
CA GLN A 59 21.05 -7.82 -6.85
C GLN A 59 20.76 -6.31 -6.79
N GLU A 60 21.37 -5.52 -7.67
CA GLU A 60 21.11 -4.08 -7.74
C GLU A 60 19.69 -3.81 -8.23
N LEU A 61 19.31 -4.45 -9.34
CA LEU A 61 17.98 -4.33 -9.91
C LEU A 61 16.87 -4.72 -8.93
N TYR A 62 17.11 -5.77 -8.13
CA TYR A 62 16.16 -6.24 -7.12
C TYR A 62 15.76 -5.12 -6.15
N TRP A 63 16.73 -4.35 -5.63
CA TRP A 63 16.45 -3.28 -4.67
C TRP A 63 15.73 -2.10 -5.30
N TYR A 64 16.08 -1.70 -6.52
CA TYR A 64 15.36 -0.63 -7.25
C TYR A 64 13.91 -1.01 -7.53
N THR A 65 13.71 -2.23 -8.01
CA THR A 65 12.37 -2.75 -8.31
C THR A 65 11.55 -2.99 -7.05
N GLU A 66 12.18 -3.37 -5.93
CA GLU A 66 11.51 -3.50 -4.64
C GLU A 66 11.00 -2.15 -4.15
N PHE A 67 11.85 -1.12 -4.21
CA PHE A 67 11.46 0.25 -3.88
C PHE A 67 10.29 0.73 -4.76
N PHE A 68 10.41 0.53 -6.08
CA PHE A 68 9.36 0.89 -7.02
C PHE A 68 8.04 0.18 -6.70
N SER A 69 8.06 -1.13 -6.40
CA SER A 69 6.85 -1.89 -6.05
C SER A 69 6.14 -1.33 -4.81
N VAL A 70 6.91 -0.90 -3.80
CA VAL A 70 6.36 -0.30 -2.58
C VAL A 70 5.69 1.05 -2.91
N VAL A 71 6.35 1.91 -3.69
CA VAL A 71 5.79 3.20 -4.10
C VAL A 71 4.48 3.03 -4.89
N VAL A 72 4.44 2.10 -5.84
CA VAL A 72 3.21 1.82 -6.59
C VAL A 72 2.14 1.19 -5.68
N GLY A 73 2.54 0.40 -4.68
CA GLY A 73 1.65 -0.16 -3.65
C GLY A 73 0.88 0.90 -2.85
N TYR A 74 1.50 2.03 -2.52
CA TYR A 74 0.79 3.17 -1.91
C TYR A 74 -0.39 3.66 -2.77
N GLY A 75 -0.28 3.56 -4.09
CA GLY A 75 -1.37 3.84 -5.02
C GLY A 75 -2.59 2.94 -4.79
N VAL A 76 -2.37 1.66 -4.49
CA VAL A 76 -3.43 0.70 -4.16
C VAL A 76 -4.13 1.09 -2.87
N ILE A 77 -3.37 1.44 -1.81
CA ILE A 77 -3.93 1.95 -0.55
C ILE A 77 -4.78 3.20 -0.80
N PHE A 78 -4.25 4.13 -1.59
CA PHE A 78 -4.97 5.35 -1.95
C PHE A 78 -6.29 5.07 -2.69
N GLU A 79 -6.27 4.11 -3.62
CA GLU A 79 -7.49 3.67 -4.31
C GLU A 79 -8.50 3.03 -3.36
N ILE A 80 -8.06 2.17 -2.45
CA ILE A 80 -8.91 1.56 -1.41
C ILE A 80 -9.58 2.67 -0.59
N TYR A 81 -8.80 3.63 -0.08
CA TYR A 81 -9.33 4.75 0.71
C TYR A 81 -10.34 5.57 -0.08
N LYS A 82 -10.00 5.96 -1.30
CA LYS A 82 -10.86 6.76 -2.18
C LYS A 82 -12.20 6.07 -2.43
N ARG A 83 -12.19 4.75 -2.62
CA ARG A 83 -13.39 3.97 -2.91
C ARG A 83 -14.23 3.69 -1.67
N SER A 84 -13.58 3.31 -0.58
CA SER A 84 -14.26 3.04 0.70
C SER A 84 -14.95 4.30 1.23
N LEU A 85 -14.34 5.47 1.01
CA LEU A 85 -14.89 6.76 1.44
C LEU A 85 -15.60 7.52 0.31
N LYS A 86 -15.97 6.85 -0.80
CA LYS A 86 -16.65 7.52 -1.93
C LYS A 86 -17.92 8.25 -1.49
N ASN A 87 -18.63 7.70 -0.50
CA ASN A 87 -19.86 8.27 0.06
C ASN A 87 -19.59 9.34 1.13
N HIS A 88 -18.34 9.54 1.54
CA HIS A 88 -17.91 10.43 2.61
C HIS A 88 -16.85 11.42 2.11
N PRO A 89 -17.21 12.37 1.22
CA PRO A 89 -16.25 13.18 0.48
C PRO A 89 -15.40 14.10 1.37
N GLY A 90 -15.91 14.52 2.55
CA GLY A 90 -15.16 15.33 3.50
C GLY A 90 -13.98 14.56 4.10
N VAL A 91 -14.27 13.39 4.68
CA VAL A 91 -13.27 12.50 5.28
C VAL A 91 -12.34 11.92 4.22
N ALA A 92 -12.84 11.59 3.04
CA ALA A 92 -12.02 11.11 1.92
C ALA A 92 -10.90 12.10 1.58
N ARG A 93 -11.22 13.40 1.44
CA ARG A 93 -10.21 14.42 1.10
C ARG A 93 -9.19 14.60 2.22
N LEU A 94 -9.64 14.59 3.48
CA LEU A 94 -8.73 14.72 4.62
C LEU A 94 -7.78 13.52 4.69
N ALA A 95 -8.31 12.30 4.65
CA ALA A 95 -7.53 11.07 4.66
C ALA A 95 -6.52 11.04 3.51
N GLN A 96 -6.93 11.40 2.30
CA GLN A 96 -6.05 11.48 1.13
C GLN A 96 -4.92 12.50 1.31
N LYS A 97 -5.21 13.68 1.86
CA LYS A 97 -4.17 14.69 2.13
C LYS A 97 -3.19 14.22 3.20
N VAL A 98 -3.68 13.59 4.27
CA VAL A 98 -2.84 13.03 5.32
C VAL A 98 -1.96 11.92 4.77
N LEU A 99 -2.52 10.99 3.99
CA LEU A 99 -1.78 9.91 3.32
C LEU A 99 -0.69 10.46 2.41
N LEU A 100 -1.03 11.44 1.57
CA LEU A 100 -0.06 12.08 0.68
C LEU A 100 1.04 12.81 1.45
N LEU A 101 0.69 13.50 2.53
CA LEU A 101 1.66 14.20 3.38
C LEU A 101 2.60 13.21 4.06
N VAL A 102 2.08 12.12 4.63
CA VAL A 102 2.89 11.06 5.24
C VAL A 102 3.84 10.46 4.19
N LEU A 103 3.36 10.19 2.98
CA LEU A 103 4.18 9.69 1.89
C LEU A 103 5.29 10.68 1.50
N ILE A 104 4.97 11.96 1.33
CA ILE A 104 5.95 12.99 0.97
C ILE A 104 7.00 13.17 2.08
N VAL A 105 6.58 13.25 3.34
CA VAL A 105 7.49 13.43 4.48
C VAL A 105 8.43 12.24 4.61
N THR A 106 7.92 11.01 4.49
CA THR A 106 8.74 9.80 4.58
C THR A 106 9.69 9.66 3.39
N LEU A 107 9.25 10.01 2.18
CA LEU A 107 10.15 10.10 1.02
C LEU A 107 11.24 11.17 1.23
N ALA A 108 10.88 12.35 1.73
CA ALA A 108 11.82 13.45 1.97
C ALA A 108 12.86 13.10 3.05
N GLU A 109 12.43 12.52 4.18
CA GLU A 109 13.32 12.06 5.25
C GLU A 109 14.34 11.06 4.71
N VAL A 110 13.90 10.12 3.88
CA VAL A 110 14.79 9.08 3.38
C VAL A 110 15.71 9.59 2.27
N VAL A 111 15.25 10.49 1.41
CA VAL A 111 16.11 11.18 0.45
C VAL A 111 17.21 11.95 1.20
N ALA A 112 16.85 12.69 2.26
CA ALA A 112 17.82 13.39 3.10
C ALA A 112 18.78 12.43 3.81
N ALA A 113 18.29 11.31 4.34
CA ALA A 113 19.13 10.29 4.97
C ALA A 113 20.10 9.62 3.98
N THR A 114 19.70 9.48 2.71
CA THR A 114 20.53 8.91 1.65
C THR A 114 21.68 9.84 1.30
N PHE A 115 21.42 11.15 1.15
CA PHE A 115 22.45 12.14 0.85
C PHE A 115 23.41 12.42 2.02
N SER A 116 23.00 12.12 3.27
CA SER A 116 23.82 12.34 4.48
C SER A 116 24.57 11.10 4.97
N SER A 117 24.30 9.91 4.42
CA SER A 117 24.95 8.67 4.87
C SER A 117 26.33 8.48 4.23
N PRO A 118 27.40 8.24 5.02
CA PRO A 118 28.76 8.00 4.49
C PRO A 118 28.93 6.68 3.72
N SER A 119 27.94 5.78 3.78
CA SER A 119 27.99 4.47 3.12
C SER A 119 27.71 4.63 1.62
N GLY A 120 28.76 4.70 0.81
CA GLY A 120 28.69 4.93 -0.65
C GLY A 120 28.00 3.84 -1.50
N SER A 121 27.18 2.96 -0.93
CA SER A 121 26.43 1.94 -1.67
C SER A 121 24.95 2.31 -1.78
N TRP A 122 24.54 2.76 -2.97
CA TRP A 122 23.15 3.07 -3.32
C TRP A 122 22.18 1.90 -3.04
N ALA A 123 22.64 0.66 -3.21
CA ALA A 123 21.83 -0.53 -2.93
C ALA A 123 21.44 -0.67 -1.45
N TYR A 124 22.33 -0.27 -0.53
CA TYR A 124 22.03 -0.28 0.90
C TYR A 124 21.02 0.81 1.27
N ALA A 125 21.17 2.01 0.69
CA ALA A 125 20.24 3.11 0.91
C ALA A 125 18.83 2.77 0.39
N THR A 126 18.72 2.19 -0.81
CA THR A 126 17.42 1.75 -1.38
C THR A 126 16.81 0.59 -0.60
N ALA A 127 17.60 -0.35 -0.11
CA ALA A 127 17.13 -1.42 0.77
C ALA A 127 16.55 -0.89 2.10
N LYS A 128 17.27 0.05 2.73
CA LYS A 128 16.80 0.73 3.95
C LYS A 128 15.52 1.51 3.69
N LEU A 129 15.46 2.25 2.59
CA LEU A 129 14.29 2.99 2.12
C LEU A 129 13.06 2.09 1.91
N GLY A 130 13.23 0.99 1.16
CA GLY A 130 12.15 0.04 0.91
C GLY A 130 11.60 -0.58 2.20
N ARG A 131 12.47 -0.80 3.19
CA ARG A 131 12.05 -1.26 4.52
C ARG A 131 11.27 -0.19 5.29
N ASP A 132 11.78 1.03 5.36
CA ASP A 132 11.20 2.09 6.17
C ASP A 132 9.82 2.50 5.59
N LEU A 133 9.69 2.52 4.26
CA LEU A 133 8.40 2.69 3.59
C LEU A 133 7.41 1.56 3.88
N ARG A 134 7.86 0.31 4.03
CA ARG A 134 6.94 -0.78 4.42
C ARG A 134 6.38 -0.59 5.82
N TYR A 135 7.13 -0.05 6.77
CA TYR A 135 6.59 0.26 8.11
C TYR A 135 5.50 1.32 8.06
N VAL A 136 5.70 2.35 7.25
CA VAL A 136 4.71 3.40 7.02
C VAL A 136 3.47 2.80 6.34
N GLU A 137 3.67 1.99 5.31
CA GLU A 137 2.60 1.30 4.58
C GLU A 137 1.72 0.47 5.52
N VAL A 138 2.35 -0.33 6.40
CA VAL A 138 1.67 -1.11 7.45
C VAL A 138 0.88 -0.21 8.38
N THR A 139 1.50 0.88 8.85
CA THR A 139 0.86 1.81 9.79
C THR A 139 -0.39 2.42 9.17
N LEU A 140 -0.31 2.88 7.93
CA LEU A 140 -1.45 3.40 7.18
C LEU A 140 -2.54 2.34 7.01
N TRP A 141 -2.15 1.09 6.76
CA TRP A 141 -3.08 0.00 6.60
C TRP A 141 -3.84 -0.32 7.90
N VAL A 142 -3.14 -0.35 9.04
CA VAL A 142 -3.77 -0.55 10.36
C VAL A 142 -4.71 0.59 10.71
N VAL A 143 -4.30 1.84 10.47
CA VAL A 143 -5.17 3.02 10.68
C VAL A 143 -6.42 2.94 9.80
N MET A 144 -6.27 2.52 8.53
CA MET A 144 -7.39 2.31 7.62
C MET A 144 -8.39 1.30 8.16
N LEU A 145 -7.92 0.13 8.58
CA LEU A 145 -8.78 -0.90 9.15
C LEU A 145 -9.49 -0.42 10.42
N ALA A 146 -8.77 0.30 11.30
CA ALA A 146 -9.36 0.85 12.51
C ALA A 146 -10.50 1.82 12.19
N VAL A 147 -10.33 2.70 11.21
CA VAL A 147 -11.38 3.61 10.73
C VAL A 147 -12.54 2.82 10.14
N PHE A 148 -12.29 1.87 9.24
CA PHE A 148 -13.35 1.09 8.58
C PHE A 148 -14.15 0.27 9.58
N SER A 149 -13.47 -0.33 10.57
CA SER A 149 -14.10 -1.08 11.65
C SER A 149 -14.93 -0.17 12.57
N ARG A 150 -14.36 0.96 13.01
CA ARG A 150 -15.01 1.89 13.94
C ARG A 150 -16.29 2.50 13.39
N TYR A 151 -16.31 2.78 12.09
CA TYR A 151 -17.44 3.41 11.41
C TYR A 151 -18.28 2.44 10.57
N ARG A 152 -17.96 1.14 10.60
CA ARG A 152 -18.68 0.08 9.87
C ARG A 152 -18.94 0.44 8.41
N ILE A 153 -17.91 0.94 7.72
CA ILE A 153 -18.03 1.36 6.31
C ILE A 153 -18.38 0.12 5.47
N PRO A 154 -19.52 0.12 4.76
CA PRO A 154 -19.88 -1.01 3.92
C PRO A 154 -18.96 -1.06 2.71
N ALA A 155 -18.18 -2.12 2.60
CA ALA A 155 -17.33 -2.38 1.44
C ALA A 155 -18.02 -3.39 0.53
N GLY A 156 -18.06 -3.13 -0.78
CA GLY A 156 -18.53 -4.13 -1.73
C GLY A 156 -17.57 -5.31 -1.81
N ARG A 157 -18.07 -6.51 -2.14
CA ARG A 157 -17.29 -7.75 -2.21
C ARG A 157 -15.95 -7.62 -2.95
N ASN A 158 -15.91 -6.88 -4.05
CA ASN A 158 -14.67 -6.66 -4.81
C ASN A 158 -13.65 -5.82 -4.02
N LEU A 159 -14.13 -4.80 -3.31
CA LEU A 159 -13.30 -3.93 -2.47
C LEU A 159 -12.85 -4.68 -1.21
N GLU A 160 -13.73 -5.47 -0.59
CA GLU A 160 -13.37 -6.37 0.52
C GLU A 160 -12.30 -7.36 0.10
N GLY A 161 -12.42 -7.97 -1.08
CA GLY A 161 -11.41 -8.86 -1.63
C GLY A 161 -10.05 -8.19 -1.82
N LEU A 162 -10.08 -6.95 -2.30
CA LEU A 162 -8.87 -6.16 -2.51
C LEU A 162 -8.22 -5.77 -1.17
N ILE A 163 -9.03 -5.36 -0.18
CA ILE A 163 -8.61 -5.13 1.21
C ILE A 163 -8.03 -6.41 1.81
N LEU A 164 -8.71 -7.55 1.71
CA LEU A 164 -8.27 -8.82 2.28
C LEU A 164 -6.95 -9.30 1.67
N GLY A 165 -6.83 -9.31 0.35
CA GLY A 165 -5.60 -9.75 -0.30
C GLY A 165 -4.43 -8.83 0.03
N TYR A 166 -4.62 -7.51 -0.08
CA TYR A 166 -3.55 -6.55 0.21
C TYR A 166 -3.16 -6.54 1.70
N GLY A 167 -4.15 -6.64 2.59
CA GLY A 167 -3.96 -6.76 4.03
C GLY A 167 -3.20 -8.01 4.43
N PHE A 168 -3.52 -9.15 3.82
CA PHE A 168 -2.80 -10.40 4.03
C PHE A 168 -1.33 -10.26 3.62
N PHE A 169 -1.05 -9.68 2.44
CA PHE A 169 0.31 -9.44 1.97
C PHE A 169 1.11 -8.54 2.92
N ILE A 170 0.51 -7.45 3.38
CA ILE A 170 1.11 -6.53 4.35
C ILE A 170 1.38 -7.25 5.69
N ALA A 171 0.41 -7.98 6.22
CA ALA A 171 0.54 -8.70 7.48
C ALA A 171 1.71 -9.69 7.44
N VAL A 172 1.84 -10.47 6.37
CA VAL A 172 2.99 -11.39 6.21
C VAL A 172 4.30 -10.63 6.05
N SER A 173 4.28 -9.46 5.40
CA SER A 173 5.46 -8.59 5.31
C SER A 173 5.93 -8.09 6.67
N VAL A 174 5.01 -7.73 7.58
CA VAL A 174 5.33 -7.39 8.99
C VAL A 174 5.95 -8.57 9.71
N VAL A 175 5.34 -9.75 9.59
CA VAL A 175 5.86 -10.97 10.20
C VAL A 175 7.29 -11.20 9.72
N LYS A 176 7.55 -11.16 8.42
CA LYS A 176 8.91 -11.28 7.84
C LYS A 176 9.88 -10.29 8.49
N LEU A 177 9.49 -9.01 8.63
CA LEU A 177 10.30 -7.97 9.25
C LEU A 177 10.70 -8.35 10.68
N VAL A 178 9.73 -8.74 11.52
CA VAL A 178 9.99 -9.16 12.90
C VAL A 178 10.98 -10.33 12.97
N PHE A 179 10.78 -11.36 12.13
CA PHE A 179 11.63 -12.55 12.14
C PHE A 179 13.06 -12.29 11.62
N VAL A 180 13.23 -11.42 10.61
CA VAL A 180 14.54 -11.14 10.00
C VAL A 180 15.41 -10.22 10.87
N PHE A 181 14.82 -9.29 11.61
CA PHE A 181 15.57 -8.35 12.46
C PHE A 181 15.91 -8.89 13.86
N GLN A 182 15.47 -10.10 14.21
CA GLN A 182 15.79 -10.73 15.48
C GLN A 182 17.14 -11.49 15.41
N PRO A 183 18.17 -11.09 16.17
CA PRO A 183 19.47 -11.79 16.19
C PRO A 183 19.33 -13.24 16.66
N GLY A 184 20.01 -14.18 15.99
CA GLY A 184 20.02 -15.60 16.38
C GLY A 184 18.78 -16.40 15.99
N ASN A 185 17.88 -15.84 15.18
CA ASN A 185 16.61 -16.48 14.86
C ASN A 185 16.75 -17.66 13.88
N ARG A 186 16.52 -18.88 14.39
CA ARG A 186 16.53 -20.13 13.60
C ARG A 186 15.45 -20.17 12.52
N PHE A 187 14.41 -19.34 12.61
CA PHE A 187 13.33 -19.25 11.63
C PHE A 187 13.62 -18.30 10.46
N ALA A 188 14.77 -17.60 10.45
CA ALA A 188 15.13 -16.70 9.35
C ALA A 188 15.08 -17.34 7.94
N PRO A 189 15.52 -18.61 7.72
CA PRO A 189 15.40 -19.25 6.41
C PRO A 189 13.96 -19.47 5.97
N PHE A 190 13.06 -19.78 6.92
CA PHE A 190 11.63 -19.93 6.68
C PHE A 190 11.00 -18.56 6.36
N ALA A 191 11.33 -17.53 7.15
CA ALA A 191 10.89 -16.16 6.94
C ALA A 191 11.29 -15.59 5.57
N ARG A 192 12.40 -16.05 4.98
CA ARG A 192 12.81 -15.67 3.62
C ARG A 192 11.92 -16.26 2.52
N LYS A 193 11.27 -17.41 2.75
CA LYS A 193 10.38 -18.07 1.77
C LYS A 193 8.92 -17.62 1.88
N LEU A 194 8.52 -17.16 3.07
CA LEU A 194 7.18 -16.66 3.37
C LEU A 194 6.62 -15.64 2.36
N PRO A 195 7.38 -14.62 1.90
CA PRO A 195 6.84 -13.60 1.00
C PRO A 195 6.36 -14.14 -0.33
N SER A 196 7.09 -15.09 -0.95
CA SER A 196 6.71 -15.67 -2.23
C SER A 196 5.43 -16.51 -2.12
N ALA A 197 5.30 -17.28 -1.04
CA ALA A 197 4.07 -18.04 -0.77
C ALA A 197 2.89 -17.11 -0.46
N ALA A 198 3.13 -16.07 0.33
CA ALA A 198 2.10 -15.10 0.68
C ALA A 198 1.61 -14.31 -0.54
N TYR A 199 2.50 -13.99 -1.46
CA TYR A 199 2.13 -13.32 -2.70
C TYR A 199 1.25 -14.21 -3.58
N LEU A 200 1.59 -15.49 -3.74
CA LEU A 200 0.72 -16.43 -4.45
C LEU A 200 -0.67 -16.56 -3.83
N ILE A 201 -0.75 -16.65 -2.49
CA ILE A 201 -2.02 -16.68 -1.77
C ILE A 201 -2.79 -15.38 -1.99
N THR A 202 -2.11 -14.24 -1.98
CA THR A 202 -2.71 -12.92 -2.26
C THR A 202 -3.31 -12.87 -3.65
N LEU A 203 -2.58 -13.33 -4.67
CA LEU A 203 -3.07 -13.42 -6.04
C LEU A 203 -4.27 -14.36 -6.14
N ALA A 204 -4.26 -15.49 -5.45
CA ALA A 204 -5.40 -16.41 -5.40
C ALA A 204 -6.64 -15.77 -4.74
N ILE A 205 -6.46 -15.01 -3.64
CA ILE A 205 -7.52 -14.23 -2.99
C ILE A 205 -8.10 -13.22 -3.99
N TRP A 206 -7.27 -12.46 -4.69
CA TRP A 206 -7.73 -11.51 -5.70
C TRP A 206 -8.43 -12.20 -6.88
N CYS A 207 -7.92 -13.35 -7.35
CA CYS A 207 -8.58 -14.13 -8.38
C CYS A 207 -10.00 -14.53 -7.96
N GLY A 208 -10.16 -15.08 -6.76
CA GLY A 208 -11.48 -15.50 -6.25
C GLY A 208 -12.42 -14.33 -5.98
N ALA A 209 -11.92 -13.25 -5.39
CA ALA A 209 -12.75 -12.11 -5.01
C ALA A 209 -13.14 -11.22 -6.20
N LEU A 210 -12.26 -11.07 -7.19
CA LEU A 210 -12.49 -10.25 -8.39
C LEU A 210 -13.02 -11.07 -9.57
N TRP A 211 -13.32 -12.37 -9.39
CA TRP A 211 -13.81 -13.23 -10.46
C TRP A 211 -15.17 -12.81 -11.03
N SER A 212 -16.00 -12.18 -10.19
CA SER A 212 -17.35 -11.76 -10.54
C SER A 212 -17.63 -10.37 -9.97
N SER A 213 -17.97 -9.43 -10.85
CA SER A 213 -18.29 -8.07 -10.44
C SER A 213 -19.60 -8.04 -9.65
N HIS A 214 -19.52 -7.64 -8.38
CA HIS A 214 -20.70 -7.37 -7.56
C HIS A 214 -20.99 -5.86 -7.49
N PRO A 215 -22.28 -5.45 -7.46
CA PRO A 215 -22.67 -4.07 -7.27
C PRO A 215 -22.20 -3.56 -5.89
N ASP A 216 -21.90 -2.27 -5.81
CA ASP A 216 -21.49 -1.64 -4.56
C ASP A 216 -22.70 -1.56 -3.60
N PRO A 217 -22.51 -1.80 -2.30
CA PRO A 217 -23.59 -1.73 -1.32
C PRO A 217 -24.13 -0.29 -1.22
N VAL A 218 -25.44 -0.17 -1.02
CA VAL A 218 -26.09 1.14 -0.82
C VAL A 218 -25.70 1.66 0.57
N PRO A 219 -25.18 2.90 0.68
CA PRO A 219 -24.81 3.46 1.97
C PRO A 219 -26.05 3.69 2.86
N PRO A 220 -25.92 3.56 4.20
CA PRO A 220 -26.98 3.89 5.14
C PRO A 220 -27.32 5.40 5.09
N GLU A 221 -28.58 5.75 5.35
CA GLU A 221 -29.08 7.14 5.31
C GLU A 221 -28.42 8.07 6.34
N GLU A 222 -27.95 7.52 7.47
CA GLU A 222 -27.29 8.29 8.54
C GLU A 222 -25.77 8.17 8.49
N ASP A 223 -25.12 9.23 8.03
CA ASP A 223 -23.67 9.30 7.91
C ASP A 223 -23.02 9.84 9.20
N GLN A 224 -22.71 8.93 10.12
CA GLN A 224 -21.99 9.26 11.38
C GLN A 224 -20.60 9.86 11.11
N ILE A 225 -19.90 9.39 10.07
CA ILE A 225 -18.54 9.82 9.71
C ILE A 225 -18.54 11.30 9.31
N GLU A 226 -19.48 11.69 8.46
CA GLU A 226 -19.57 13.07 7.97
C GLU A 226 -20.03 14.04 9.08
N ARG A 227 -20.85 13.56 10.03
CA ARG A 227 -21.20 14.34 11.23
C ARG A 227 -19.97 14.62 12.09
N ASP A 228 -19.22 13.58 12.46
CA ASP A 228 -18.01 13.73 13.28
C ASP A 228 -16.95 14.59 12.58
N TYR A 229 -16.80 14.44 11.27
CA TYR A 229 -15.94 15.30 10.45
C TYR A 229 -16.35 16.77 10.51
N LYS A 230 -17.64 17.09 10.37
CA LYS A 230 -18.14 18.47 10.46
C LYS A 230 -17.86 19.07 11.83
N VAL A 231 -18.02 18.30 12.91
CA VAL A 231 -17.69 18.73 14.27
C VAL A 231 -16.19 19.04 14.37
N LEU A 232 -15.33 18.12 13.94
CA LEU A 232 -13.87 18.30 13.96
C LEU A 232 -13.41 19.52 13.16
N VAL A 233 -13.94 19.73 11.96
CA VAL A 233 -13.61 20.91 11.13
C VAL A 233 -14.04 22.20 11.81
N THR A 234 -15.22 22.22 12.43
CA THR A 234 -15.74 23.40 13.12
C THR A 234 -14.91 23.72 14.37
N GLN A 235 -14.55 22.69 15.15
CA GLN A 235 -13.69 22.82 16.31
C GLN A 235 -12.26 23.27 15.93
N THR A 236 -11.71 22.73 14.84
CA THR A 236 -10.38 23.11 14.34
C THR A 236 -10.38 24.56 13.86
N ARG A 237 -11.42 24.98 13.10
CA ARG A 237 -11.55 26.37 12.62
C ARG A 237 -11.68 27.36 13.77
N THR A 238 -12.48 27.05 14.79
CA THR A 238 -12.66 27.92 15.96
C THR A 238 -11.38 28.04 16.78
N THR A 239 -10.65 26.92 16.96
CA THR A 239 -9.36 26.92 17.67
C THR A 239 -8.30 27.72 16.90
N LEU A 240 -8.20 27.53 15.58
CA LEU A 240 -7.27 28.26 14.72
C LEU A 240 -7.57 29.76 14.72
N ALA A 241 -8.85 30.15 14.63
CA ALA A 241 -9.25 31.55 14.69
C ALA A 241 -8.87 32.21 16.01
N ARG A 242 -9.03 31.50 17.14
CA ARG A 242 -8.57 31.98 18.46
C ARG A 242 -7.06 32.15 18.49
N ALA A 243 -6.30 31.16 18.03
CA ALA A 243 -4.84 31.21 18.00
C ALA A 243 -4.32 32.38 17.15
N ILE A 244 -4.90 32.59 15.95
CA ILE A 244 -4.57 33.74 15.09
C ILE A 244 -4.90 35.06 15.78
N THR A 245 -6.06 35.16 16.45
CA THR A 245 -6.46 36.39 17.16
C THR A 245 -5.49 36.70 18.30
N HIS A 246 -5.03 35.69 19.04
CA HIS A 246 -4.00 35.86 20.07
C HIS A 246 -2.66 36.30 19.47
N LEU A 247 -2.22 35.69 18.36
CA LEU A 247 -0.98 36.07 17.66
C LEU A 247 -1.03 37.53 17.17
N VAL A 248 -2.13 37.94 16.54
CA VAL A 248 -2.31 39.33 16.07
C VAL A 248 -2.29 40.32 17.24
N ARG A 249 -2.89 39.97 18.39
CA ARG A 249 -2.85 40.80 19.59
C ARG A 249 -1.46 40.89 20.21
N SER A 250 -0.64 39.83 20.14
CA SER A 250 0.74 39.86 20.64
C SER A 250 1.72 40.60 19.73
N VAL A 251 1.38 40.78 18.44
CA VAL A 251 2.25 41.42 17.43
C VAL A 251 1.92 42.89 17.20
N ARG A 252 0.74 43.38 17.61
CA ARG A 252 0.43 44.82 17.61
C ARG A 252 0.92 45.47 18.92
N PRO A 253 2.00 46.28 18.88
CA PRO A 253 2.42 47.11 20.01
C PRO A 253 1.40 48.22 20.32
#